data_AF-A0A428Y369-F1
#
_entry.id   AF-A0A428Y369-F1
#
_cell.length_a   1.000
_cell.length_b   1.000
_cell.length_c   1.000
_cell.angle_alpha   90.00
_cell.angle_beta   90.00
_cell.angle_gamma   90.00
#
_symmetry.space_group_name_H-M   'P 1'
#
loop_
_entity.id
_entity.type
_entity.pdbx_description
1 polymer ?
#
loop_
_entity_poly.entity_id
_entity_poly.type
_entity_poly.pdbx_seq_one_letter_code
_entity_poly.pdbx_strand_id
1 'polypeptide(L)'
;MRGRDTGSGRAPLRLVPQACAAAGSQRMTTVTATAMATYDPRWHRIIGEALRIRVRGPARYRNPWRRRADLVGFVDEALRH
;
A
#
# COMPACT_ATOMS: atom_id res chain seq x y z
N MET A 1 27.23 37.15 4.14
CA MET A 1 26.07 37.21 3.23
C MET A 1 25.61 35.79 2.95
N ARG A 2 24.37 35.45 3.33
CA ARG A 2 23.81 34.09 3.33
C ARG A 2 22.36 34.19 2.81
N GLY A 3 21.94 33.27 1.93
CA GLY A 3 20.53 33.06 1.57
C GLY A 3 20.31 33.03 0.06
N ARG A 4 20.46 31.87 -0.61
CA ARG A 4 19.51 30.75 -0.78
C ARG A 4 18.29 31.09 -1.64
N ASP A 5 18.35 30.54 -2.85
CA ASP A 5 17.24 30.16 -3.71
C ASP A 5 16.10 29.51 -2.92
N THR A 6 14.86 29.93 -3.17
CA THR A 6 13.65 29.22 -2.75
C THR A 6 12.90 28.76 -3.99
N GLY A 7 13.31 27.60 -4.49
CA GLY A 7 12.53 26.81 -5.44
C GLY A 7 11.20 26.39 -4.80
N SER A 8 10.12 26.72 -5.49
CA SER A 8 8.74 26.32 -5.21
C SER A 8 8.63 24.80 -5.00
N GLY A 9 8.28 24.41 -3.77
CA GLY A 9 8.28 23.04 -3.29
C GLY A 9 7.07 22.24 -3.78
N ARG A 10 7.31 21.32 -4.72
CA ARG A 10 6.49 20.11 -4.87
C ARG A 10 6.60 19.29 -3.57
N ALA A 11 5.49 19.14 -2.87
CA ALA A 11 5.39 18.32 -1.67
C ALA A 11 5.82 16.87 -1.96
N PRO A 12 6.76 16.28 -1.20
CA PRO A 12 7.13 14.89 -1.38
C PRO A 12 6.10 13.98 -0.72
N LEU A 13 5.64 12.98 -1.48
CA LEU A 13 4.92 11.80 -1.00
C LEU A 13 5.79 11.03 0.02
N ARG A 14 5.83 11.51 1.26
CA ARG A 14 6.41 10.79 2.41
C ARG A 14 5.28 10.03 3.12
N LEU A 15 5.19 8.73 2.80
CA LEU A 15 4.60 7.61 3.55
C LEU A 15 4.56 6.48 2.50
N VAL A 16 5.55 5.60 2.36
CA VAL A 16 5.93 4.54 3.30
C VAL A 16 7.30 3.97 2.87
N PRO A 17 8.38 4.10 3.68
CA PRO A 17 9.56 3.28 3.48
C PRO A 17 9.94 2.54 4.78
N GLN A 18 9.89 1.20 4.78
CA GLN A 18 10.78 0.28 5.53
C GLN A 18 10.21 -1.15 5.56
N ALA A 19 10.33 -1.88 4.45
CA ALA A 19 10.40 -3.35 4.42
C ALA A 19 10.64 -3.80 2.97
N CYS A 20 11.81 -3.52 2.40
CA CYS A 20 12.17 -4.01 1.07
C CYS A 20 13.64 -4.43 1.07
N ALA A 21 13.91 -5.66 1.53
CA ALA A 21 15.20 -6.31 1.39
C ALA A 21 15.01 -7.65 0.65
N ALA A 22 14.57 -7.57 -0.60
CA ALA A 22 14.71 -8.61 -1.63
C ALA A 22 14.22 -8.04 -2.96
N ALA A 23 14.89 -8.33 -4.08
CA ALA A 23 14.53 -7.85 -5.43
C ALA A 23 13.10 -8.23 -5.88
N GLY A 24 12.44 -9.19 -5.21
CA GLY A 24 11.02 -9.50 -5.41
C GLY A 24 10.05 -8.54 -4.72
N SER A 25 10.53 -7.73 -3.77
CA SER A 25 9.73 -6.79 -2.99
C SER A 25 9.40 -5.51 -3.76
N GLN A 26 10.31 -5.06 -4.64
CA GLN A 26 10.13 -3.83 -5.42
C GLN A 26 8.98 -3.92 -6.45
N ARG A 27 8.88 -5.04 -7.18
CA ARG A 27 7.75 -5.24 -8.12
C ARG A 27 6.41 -5.26 -7.38
N MET A 28 6.37 -5.92 -6.22
CA MET A 28 5.15 -5.99 -5.41
C MET A 28 4.77 -4.65 -4.79
N THR A 29 5.74 -3.83 -4.38
CA THR A 29 5.45 -2.46 -3.92
C THR A 29 4.87 -1.60 -5.03
N THR A 30 5.37 -1.73 -6.27
CA THR A 30 4.79 -1.03 -7.43
C THR A 30 3.36 -1.49 -7.68
N VAL A 31 3.10 -2.81 -7.69
CA VAL A 31 1.74 -3.36 -7.86
C VAL A 31 0.81 -2.89 -6.74
N THR A 32 1.29 -2.84 -5.50
CA THR A 32 0.51 -2.37 -4.35
C THR A 32 0.20 -0.87 -4.49
N ALA A 33 1.16 -0.06 -4.94
CA ALA A 33 0.96 1.36 -5.16
C ALA A 33 -0.05 1.61 -6.29
N THR A 34 0.04 0.86 -7.40
CA THR A 34 -0.95 0.89 -8.47
C THR A 34 -2.32 0.50 -7.94
N ALA A 35 -2.44 -0.60 -7.19
CA ALA A 35 -3.71 -1.04 -6.61
C ALA A 35 -4.31 0.01 -5.65
N MET A 36 -3.49 0.68 -4.83
CA MET A 36 -3.96 1.77 -3.97
C MET A 36 -4.44 2.99 -4.76
N ALA A 37 -3.90 3.23 -5.95
CA ALA A 37 -4.36 4.32 -6.82
C ALA A 37 -5.63 3.95 -7.61
N THR A 38 -5.83 2.66 -7.91
CA THR A 38 -6.98 2.17 -8.70
C THR A 38 -8.23 1.94 -7.87
N TYR A 39 -8.08 1.34 -6.68
CA TYR A 39 -9.22 0.89 -5.88
C TYR A 39 -9.61 1.91 -4.80
N ASP A 40 -10.91 1.89 -4.45
CA ASP A 40 -11.47 2.72 -3.39
C ASP A 40 -10.68 2.58 -2.06
N PRO A 41 -10.47 3.69 -1.31
CA PRO A 41 -9.76 3.68 -0.03
C PRO A 41 -10.23 2.63 0.98
N ARG A 42 -11.49 2.20 0.94
CA ARG A 42 -12.02 1.11 1.78
C ARG A 42 -11.22 -0.18 1.63
N TRP A 43 -10.66 -0.45 0.44
CA TRP A 43 -9.91 -1.66 0.11
C TRP A 43 -8.42 -1.58 0.45
N HIS A 44 -7.88 -0.39 0.74
CA HIS A 44 -6.44 -0.21 1.00
C HIS A 44 -5.94 -1.04 2.18
N ARG A 45 -6.83 -1.34 3.15
CA ARG A 45 -6.49 -2.16 4.30
C ARG A 45 -6.19 -3.61 3.92
N ILE A 46 -7.00 -4.23 3.06
CA ILE A 46 -6.78 -5.61 2.60
C ILE A 46 -5.64 -5.70 1.58
N ILE A 47 -5.50 -4.69 0.71
CA ILE A 47 -4.38 -4.56 -0.23
C ILE A 47 -3.04 -4.46 0.54
N GLY A 48 -2.98 -3.58 1.55
CA GLY A 48 -1.80 -3.44 2.39
C GLY A 48 -1.50 -4.68 3.24
N GLU A 49 -2.51 -5.46 3.63
CA GLU A 49 -2.32 -6.73 4.33
C GLU A 49 -1.63 -7.77 3.45
N ALA A 50 -2.00 -7.86 2.18
CA ALA A 50 -1.35 -8.78 1.23
C ALA A 50 0.14 -8.47 1.08
N LEU A 51 0.50 -7.18 0.98
CA LEU A 51 1.91 -6.77 0.96
C LEU A 51 2.64 -7.19 2.25
N ARG A 52 2.03 -7.00 3.42
CA ARG A 52 2.63 -7.40 4.71
C ARG A 52 2.87 -8.89 4.79
N ILE A 53 1.89 -9.72 4.41
CA ILE A 53 2.06 -11.18 4.37
C ILE A 53 3.24 -11.55 3.44
N ARG A 54 3.35 -10.91 2.28
CA ARG A 54 4.42 -11.18 1.32
C ARG A 54 5.81 -10.88 1.85
N VAL A 55 5.97 -9.79 2.61
CA VAL A 55 7.23 -9.39 3.25
C VAL A 55 7.44 -10.02 4.64
N ARG A 56 6.57 -10.97 5.04
CA ARG A 56 6.56 -11.59 6.38
C ARG A 56 6.45 -10.57 7.52
N GLY A 57 5.76 -9.46 7.26
CA GLY A 57 5.44 -8.45 8.26
C GLY A 57 4.25 -8.85 9.14
N PRO A 58 4.04 -8.14 10.26
CA PRO A 58 2.94 -8.44 11.18
C PRO A 58 1.58 -8.17 10.52
N ALA A 59 0.63 -9.07 10.78
CA ALA A 59 -0.76 -8.94 10.32
C ALA A 59 -1.38 -7.62 10.81
N ARG A 60 -2.13 -6.96 9.92
CA ARG A 60 -2.87 -5.71 10.17
C ARG A 60 -4.29 -5.99 10.65
N TYR A 61 -4.84 -7.15 10.33
CA TYR A 61 -6.12 -7.59 10.87
C TYR A 61 -5.92 -8.40 12.15
N ARG A 62 -6.50 -7.92 13.26
CA ARG A 62 -6.62 -8.70 14.50
C ARG A 62 -7.79 -9.68 14.46
N ASN A 63 -8.87 -9.32 13.76
CA ASN A 63 -10.07 -10.15 13.63
C ASN A 63 -10.05 -10.90 12.28
N PRO A 64 -10.01 -12.25 12.28
CA PRO A 64 -9.95 -13.04 11.06
C PRO A 64 -11.25 -12.97 10.22
N TRP A 65 -12.41 -12.80 10.85
CA TRP A 65 -13.69 -12.69 10.16
C TRP A 65 -13.81 -11.39 9.39
N ARG A 66 -13.33 -10.29 9.98
CA ARG A 66 -13.26 -9.01 9.27
C ARG A 66 -12.30 -9.09 8.08
N ARG A 67 -11.14 -9.73 8.25
CA ARG A 67 -10.19 -9.96 7.15
C ARG A 67 -10.87 -10.74 6.01
N ARG A 68 -11.64 -11.78 6.34
CA ARG A 68 -12.37 -12.58 5.36
C ARG A 68 -13.43 -11.76 4.63
N ALA A 69 -14.24 -10.98 5.35
CA ALA A 69 -15.26 -10.13 4.75
C ALA A 69 -14.65 -9.10 3.78
N ASP A 70 -13.59 -8.41 4.21
CA ASP A 70 -12.89 -7.42 3.38
C ASP A 70 -12.23 -8.08 2.16
N LEU A 71 -11.73 -9.31 2.28
CA LEU A 71 -11.17 -10.07 1.16
C LEU A 71 -12.24 -10.46 0.14
N VAL A 72 -13.37 -11.02 0.58
CA VAL A 72 -14.47 -11.42 -0.33
C VAL A 72 -15.00 -10.20 -1.06
N GLY A 73 -15.29 -9.12 -0.33
CA GLY A 73 -15.77 -7.88 -0.95
C GLY A 73 -14.77 -7.28 -1.94
N PHE A 74 -13.46 -7.37 -1.67
CA PHE A 74 -12.44 -6.89 -2.59
C PHE A 74 -12.36 -7.75 -3.87
N VAL A 75 -12.48 -9.07 -3.76
CA VAL A 75 -12.50 -9.95 -4.94
C VAL A 75 -13.71 -9.65 -5.82
N ASP A 76 -14.89 -9.46 -5.21
CA ASP A 76 -16.10 -9.09 -5.94
C ASP A 76 -15.94 -7.76 -6.68
N GLU A 77 -15.29 -6.77 -6.07
CA GLU A 77 -14.97 -5.49 -6.72
C GLU A 77 -14.00 -5.68 -7.90
N ALA A 78 -12.90 -6.42 -7.67
CA ALA A 78 -11.87 -6.63 -8.67
C ALA A 78 -12.37 -7.39 -9.91
N LEU A 79 -13.41 -8.23 -9.75
CA LEU A 79 -14.06 -8.92 -10.86
C LEU A 79 -15.03 -8.05 -11.66
N ARG A 80 -15.42 -6.88 -11.13
CA ARG A 80 -16.32 -5.92 -11.82
C ARG A 80 -15.57 -4.83 -12.59
N HIS A 81 -14.27 -4.69 -12.36
CA HIS A 81 -13.38 -3.75 -13.04
C HIS A 81 -12.61 -4.44 -14.17
#